data_AF-A0A8H4RW14-F1
#
_entry.id   AF-A0A8H4RW14-F1
#
_cell.length_a   1.000
_cell.length_b   1.000
_cell.length_c   1.000
_cell.angle_alpha   90.00
_cell.angle_beta   90.00
_cell.angle_gamma   90.00
#
_symmetry.space_group_name_H-M   'P 1'
#
loop_
_entity.id
_entity.type
_entity.pdbx_description
1 polymer ?
#
loop_
_entity_poly.entity_id
_entity_poly.type
_entity_poly.pdbx_seq_one_letter_code
_entity_poly.pdbx_strand_id
1 'polypeptide(L)'
;MPDGSDLDGKELLTLVRKGRSPFEGVWNVDNLIRKIEEKIDTKATNILYVSKGSNNYGLHLQLPNRAFSRKLPEAEFEAAVYRLLRSEPDMPVSKLLYYRIPVQHAGPRLSPPQDILGRQLFVFEKAEGENNTWRHLDIGQKANLLAQAARIRALLCNFNLSLEFATTWLRERLFEQKPKKFPIPVAPTRSFCNALIKSKIEATIKNIGDMIS
;
A
#
# COMPACT_ATOMS: atom_id res chain seq x y z
N MET A 1 -12.36 13.86 6.15
CA MET A 1 -13.29 13.74 7.30
C MET A 1 -14.37 12.70 6.96
N PRO A 2 -15.28 12.32 7.88
CA PRO A 2 -16.30 11.29 7.62
C PRO A 2 -17.19 11.62 6.41
N ASP A 3 -17.61 12.88 6.33
CA ASP A 3 -18.27 13.58 5.20
C ASP A 3 -17.59 13.45 3.83
N GLY A 4 -16.31 13.10 3.78
CA GLY A 4 -15.51 13.03 2.55
C GLY A 4 -14.71 14.28 2.21
N SER A 5 -14.77 15.36 2.99
CA SER A 5 -13.89 16.53 2.78
C SER A 5 -12.45 16.20 3.19
N ASP A 6 -11.48 16.90 2.62
CA ASP A 6 -10.09 16.82 3.09
C ASP A 6 -9.85 17.82 4.24
N LEU A 7 -8.88 17.52 5.10
CA LEU A 7 -8.61 18.34 6.28
C LEU A 7 -7.23 19.02 6.20
N ASP A 8 -7.23 20.36 6.27
CA ASP A 8 -6.01 21.17 6.40
C ASP A 8 -5.26 20.74 7.67
N GLY A 9 -4.00 20.33 7.52
CA GLY A 9 -3.19 19.81 8.63
C GLY A 9 -2.66 20.89 9.56
N LYS A 10 -2.84 22.19 9.25
CA LYS A 10 -2.44 23.29 10.15
C LYS A 10 -2.92 23.06 11.57
N GLU A 11 -1.98 23.10 12.50
CA GLU A 11 -2.14 22.81 13.94
C GLU A 11 -2.67 21.41 14.30
N LEU A 12 -3.00 20.54 13.33
CA LEU A 12 -3.58 19.21 13.60
C LEU A 12 -2.67 18.37 14.49
N LEU A 13 -1.34 18.43 14.30
CA LEU A 13 -0.38 17.74 15.16
C LEU A 13 -0.46 18.22 16.61
N THR A 14 -0.64 19.53 16.81
CA THR A 14 -0.76 20.18 18.12
C THR A 14 -2.09 19.84 18.78
N LEU A 15 -3.18 19.81 18.02
CA LEU A 15 -4.52 19.44 18.50
C LEU A 15 -4.56 17.96 18.92
N VAL A 16 -4.05 17.07 18.06
CA VAL A 16 -3.96 15.63 18.30
C VAL A 16 -3.10 15.31 19.53
N ARG A 17 -1.89 15.88 19.66
CA ARG A 17 -1.04 15.72 20.85
C ARG A 17 -1.65 16.30 22.15
N LYS A 18 -2.62 17.22 22.05
CA LYS A 18 -3.41 17.76 23.17
C LYS A 18 -4.69 16.94 23.46
N GLY A 19 -4.85 15.75 22.86
CA GLY A 19 -6.05 14.91 22.99
C GLY A 19 -7.29 15.43 22.25
N ARG A 20 -7.18 16.56 21.54
CA ARG A 20 -8.27 17.20 20.78
C ARG A 20 -8.26 16.74 19.32
N SER A 21 -8.33 15.42 19.13
CA SER A 21 -8.39 14.80 17.81
C SER A 21 -9.74 15.11 17.13
N PRO A 22 -9.79 15.69 15.91
CA PRO A 22 -11.05 15.90 15.19
C PRO A 22 -11.64 14.59 14.64
N PHE A 23 -10.96 13.45 14.80
CA PHE A 23 -11.38 12.14 14.27
C PHE A 23 -12.32 11.37 15.22
N GLU A 24 -13.02 12.07 16.13
CA GLU A 24 -14.15 11.59 16.96
C GLU A 24 -13.96 10.20 17.62
N GLY A 25 -12.74 9.89 18.05
CA GLY A 25 -12.41 8.57 18.61
C GLY A 25 -12.38 7.42 17.60
N VAL A 26 -12.82 7.63 16.35
CA VAL A 26 -12.69 6.67 15.24
C VAL A 26 -11.22 6.30 15.06
N TRP A 27 -10.32 7.30 15.03
CA TRP A 27 -8.87 7.13 14.93
C TRP A 27 -8.11 7.87 16.05
N ASN A 28 -7.27 7.15 16.78
CA ASN A 28 -6.30 7.74 17.72
C ASN A 28 -5.03 8.21 16.99
N VAL A 29 -5.13 9.32 16.27
CA VAL A 29 -4.04 9.83 15.40
C VAL A 29 -2.76 10.16 16.18
N ASP A 30 -2.81 10.45 17.49
CA ASP A 30 -1.61 10.64 18.32
C ASP A 30 -0.81 9.33 18.44
N ASN A 31 -1.52 8.24 18.72
CA ASN A 31 -0.95 6.89 18.79
C ASN A 31 -0.43 6.42 17.41
N LEU A 32 -1.10 6.78 16.31
CA LEU A 32 -0.59 6.53 14.95
C LEU A 32 0.73 7.27 14.71
N ILE A 33 0.77 8.57 15.01
CA ILE A 33 1.95 9.41 14.78
C ILE A 33 3.09 8.95 15.68
N ARG A 34 2.88 8.78 16.98
CA ARG A 34 3.92 8.32 17.92
C ARG A 34 4.47 6.94 17.55
N LYS A 35 3.64 6.02 17.07
CA LYS A 35 4.11 4.73 16.50
C LYS A 35 4.87 4.87 15.19
N ILE A 36 4.56 5.88 14.37
CA ILE A 36 5.37 6.21 13.20
C ILE A 36 6.72 6.74 13.71
N GLU A 37 6.70 7.76 14.58
CA GLU A 37 7.89 8.41 15.16
C GLU A 37 8.85 7.43 15.84
N GLU A 38 8.34 6.52 16.67
CA GLU A 38 9.09 5.42 17.32
C GLU A 38 9.71 4.42 16.33
N LYS A 39 9.15 4.28 15.12
CA LYS A 39 9.59 3.29 14.12
C LYS A 39 10.48 3.88 13.03
N ILE A 40 10.44 5.19 12.84
CA ILE A 40 11.35 5.95 11.98
C ILE A 40 12.45 6.66 12.79
N ASP A 41 12.47 6.47 14.11
CA ASP A 41 13.34 7.15 15.09
C ASP A 41 13.42 8.67 14.89
N THR A 42 12.27 9.30 14.66
CA THR A 42 12.19 10.71 14.29
C THR A 42 10.82 11.29 14.60
N LYS A 43 10.79 12.47 15.22
CA LYS A 43 9.54 13.18 15.53
C LYS A 43 8.99 13.90 14.30
N ALA A 44 7.67 13.82 14.11
CA ALA A 44 6.97 14.65 13.16
C ALA A 44 7.00 16.10 13.63
N THR A 45 7.37 16.99 12.71
CA THR A 45 7.34 18.44 12.94
C THR A 45 5.98 19.02 12.61
N ASN A 46 5.28 18.44 11.62
CA ASN A 46 3.94 18.85 11.25
C ASN A 46 3.15 17.71 10.55
N ILE A 47 1.82 17.80 10.59
CA ILE A 47 0.93 17.14 9.62
C ILE A 47 0.54 18.23 8.63
N LEU A 48 0.83 18.06 7.35
CA LEU A 48 0.51 19.07 6.34
C LEU A 48 -0.96 18.99 5.92
N TYR A 49 -1.51 17.78 5.83
CA TYR A 49 -2.83 17.51 5.25
C TYR A 49 -3.26 16.06 5.49
N VAL A 50 -4.58 15.83 5.52
CA VAL A 50 -5.17 14.48 5.55
C VAL A 50 -6.21 14.33 4.43
N SER A 51 -5.98 13.37 3.53
CA SER A 51 -6.83 13.07 2.38
C SER A 51 -7.65 11.80 2.54
N LYS A 52 -8.81 11.72 1.90
CA LYS A 52 -9.62 10.49 1.79
C LYS A 52 -9.51 9.89 0.38
N GLY A 53 -8.89 8.72 0.26
CA GLY A 53 -8.90 7.90 -0.94
C GLY A 53 -10.06 6.91 -0.96
N SER A 54 -10.18 6.11 -2.03
CA SER A 54 -11.33 5.22 -2.25
C SER A 54 -11.56 4.17 -1.15
N ASN A 55 -10.49 3.68 -0.51
CA ASN A 55 -10.53 2.73 0.61
C ASN A 55 -9.46 3.01 1.70
N ASN A 56 -8.78 4.16 1.62
CA ASN A 56 -7.62 4.51 2.46
C ASN A 56 -7.70 5.99 2.84
N TYR A 57 -6.94 6.43 3.84
CA TYR A 57 -6.65 7.86 4.03
C TYR A 57 -5.15 8.10 3.92
N GLY A 58 -4.76 9.19 3.29
CA GLY A 58 -3.36 9.64 3.23
C GLY A 58 -3.10 10.68 4.32
N LEU A 59 -2.03 10.49 5.11
CA LEU A 59 -1.52 11.53 6.01
C LEU A 59 -0.19 12.04 5.46
N HIS A 60 -0.11 13.32 5.13
CA HIS A 60 1.14 13.95 4.68
C HIS A 60 1.90 14.47 5.90
N LEU A 61 2.89 13.70 6.36
CA LEU A 61 3.75 14.05 7.50
C LEU A 61 5.05 14.70 7.04
N GLN A 62 5.53 15.70 7.79
CA GLN A 62 6.88 16.24 7.62
C GLN A 62 7.83 15.53 8.60
N LEU A 63 8.80 14.79 8.05
CA LEU A 63 9.66 13.84 8.77
C LEU A 63 11.12 13.93 8.29
N PRO A 64 12.09 14.06 9.21
CA PRO A 64 13.46 13.58 8.97
C PRO A 64 13.55 12.06 8.64
N ASN A 65 14.52 11.71 7.82
CA ASN A 65 14.66 10.47 7.03
C ASN A 65 14.75 9.08 7.75
N ARG A 66 14.11 8.04 7.15
CA ARG A 66 14.38 6.54 7.21
C ARG A 66 13.53 5.65 8.20
N ALA A 67 13.84 4.34 8.35
CA ALA A 67 12.96 3.23 7.89
C ALA A 67 12.74 1.92 8.76
N PHE A 68 11.79 1.03 8.28
CA PHE A 68 11.51 -0.44 8.55
C PHE A 68 10.53 -0.90 9.70
N SER A 69 9.72 -2.01 9.68
CA SER A 69 9.05 -2.92 8.68
C SER A 69 8.11 -4.00 9.37
N ARG A 70 7.55 -5.03 8.65
CA ARG A 70 7.12 -6.43 9.11
C ARG A 70 5.68 -6.61 9.74
N LYS A 71 4.85 -7.71 9.67
CA LYS A 71 4.72 -9.03 8.91
C LYS A 71 3.23 -9.53 8.82
N LEU A 72 2.55 -9.55 7.66
CA LEU A 72 1.23 -10.19 7.27
C LEU A 72 1.14 -10.10 5.73
N PRO A 73 0.67 -11.13 5.00
CA PRO A 73 1.22 -11.42 3.66
C PRO A 73 0.97 -10.38 2.56
N GLU A 74 -0.20 -9.75 2.51
CA GLU A 74 -0.59 -8.86 1.41
C GLU A 74 0.21 -7.55 1.42
N ALA A 75 0.36 -6.96 2.61
CA ALA A 75 1.19 -5.79 2.83
C ALA A 75 2.68 -6.04 2.57
N GLU A 76 3.16 -7.27 2.82
CA GLU A 76 4.53 -7.65 2.47
C GLU A 76 4.73 -7.84 0.97
N PHE A 77 3.75 -8.41 0.25
CA PHE A 77 3.79 -8.51 -1.20
C PHE A 77 3.87 -7.11 -1.83
N GLU A 78 2.98 -6.21 -1.42
CA GLU A 78 2.98 -4.82 -1.88
C GLU A 78 4.31 -4.11 -1.53
N ALA A 79 4.81 -4.24 -0.29
CA ALA A 79 6.10 -3.69 0.09
C ALA A 79 7.28 -4.27 -0.71
N ALA A 80 7.22 -5.54 -1.09
CA ALA A 80 8.23 -6.19 -1.93
C ALA A 80 8.16 -5.71 -3.38
N VAL A 81 6.95 -5.51 -3.94
CA VAL A 81 6.74 -4.91 -5.27
C VAL A 81 7.32 -3.49 -5.32
N TYR A 82 7.04 -2.63 -4.33
CA TYR A 82 7.62 -1.27 -4.29
C TYR A 82 9.16 -1.28 -4.23
N ARG A 83 9.76 -2.21 -3.49
CA ARG A 83 11.23 -2.36 -3.42
C ARG A 83 11.83 -2.84 -4.74
N LEU A 84 11.19 -3.83 -5.36
CA LEU A 84 11.60 -4.39 -6.66
C LEU A 84 11.49 -3.35 -7.77
N LEU A 85 10.37 -2.62 -7.85
CA LEU A 85 10.23 -1.54 -8.82
C LEU A 85 11.22 -0.40 -8.56
N ARG A 86 11.64 -0.19 -7.31
CA ARG A 86 12.64 0.84 -6.97
C ARG A 86 14.09 0.43 -7.25
N SER A 87 14.40 -0.85 -7.46
CA SER A 87 15.72 -1.27 -7.95
C SER A 87 15.91 -1.03 -9.46
N GLU A 88 14.83 -0.78 -10.20
CA GLU A 88 14.90 -0.44 -11.63
C GLU A 88 15.29 1.04 -11.81
N PRO A 89 16.42 1.36 -12.49
CA PRO A 89 16.94 2.73 -12.57
C PRO A 89 15.97 3.75 -13.17
N ASP A 90 15.17 3.33 -14.14
CA ASP A 90 14.27 4.18 -14.91
C ASP A 90 12.82 4.26 -14.38
N MET A 91 12.51 3.52 -13.32
CA MET A 91 11.15 3.36 -12.83
C MET A 91 10.79 4.47 -11.82
N PRO A 92 9.87 5.40 -12.14
CA PRO A 92 9.55 6.55 -11.29
C PRO A 92 8.58 6.14 -10.16
N VAL A 93 9.11 5.41 -9.18
CA VAL A 93 8.36 4.91 -8.02
C VAL A 93 8.85 5.57 -6.74
N SER A 94 7.90 6.10 -5.95
CA SER A 94 8.17 6.63 -4.61
C SER A 94 8.81 5.59 -3.71
N LYS A 95 9.84 6.01 -2.98
CA LYS A 95 10.56 5.14 -2.07
C LYS A 95 9.70 4.79 -0.86
N LEU A 96 9.45 3.50 -0.66
CA LEU A 96 8.82 3.01 0.56
C LEU A 96 9.80 3.16 1.74
N LEU A 97 9.45 3.98 2.73
CA LEU A 97 10.25 4.21 3.94
C LEU A 97 9.86 3.23 5.04
N TYR A 98 8.56 3.07 5.31
CA TYR A 98 8.07 2.19 6.36
C TYR A 98 6.75 1.54 5.94
N TYR A 99 6.51 0.33 6.43
CA TYR A 99 5.21 -0.31 6.34
C TYR A 99 4.94 -1.11 7.61
N ARG A 100 3.70 -1.07 8.07
CA ARG A 100 3.18 -1.85 9.20
C ARG A 100 1.94 -2.60 8.76
N ILE A 101 1.76 -3.72 9.43
CA ILE A 101 0.69 -4.65 9.19
C ILE A 101 -0.44 -4.54 10.23
N PRO A 102 -1.68 -4.95 9.87
CA PRO A 102 -2.73 -5.27 10.82
C PRO A 102 -2.32 -6.34 11.85
N VAL A 103 -2.34 -6.00 13.14
CA VAL A 103 -2.36 -6.98 14.23
C VAL A 103 -3.83 -7.27 14.55
N GLN A 104 -4.25 -8.53 14.42
CA GLN A 104 -5.59 -8.93 14.82
C GLN A 104 -5.59 -9.29 16.32
N HIS A 105 -6.32 -8.51 17.12
CA HIS A 105 -6.55 -8.82 18.52
C HIS A 105 -7.67 -9.87 18.68
N ALA A 106 -7.60 -10.68 19.74
CA ALA A 106 -8.66 -11.62 20.09
C ALA A 106 -9.89 -10.84 20.60
N GLY A 107 -10.97 -10.84 19.81
CA GLY A 107 -12.19 -10.12 20.12
C GLY A 107 -13.16 -10.05 18.93
N PRO A 108 -14.33 -9.41 19.09
CA PRO A 108 -15.28 -9.20 18.00
C PRO A 108 -14.63 -8.44 16.84
N ARG A 109 -14.86 -8.88 15.59
CA ARG A 109 -14.38 -8.17 14.40
C ARG A 109 -15.19 -6.89 14.19
N LEU A 110 -14.76 -5.78 14.81
CA LEU A 110 -15.28 -4.45 14.51
C LEU A 110 -14.87 -4.06 13.09
N SER A 111 -15.85 -3.74 12.25
CA SER A 111 -15.65 -3.18 10.91
C SER A 111 -16.13 -1.73 10.90
N PRO A 112 -15.26 -0.72 10.76
CA PRO A 112 -13.79 -0.83 10.66
C PRO A 112 -13.11 -1.01 12.04
N PRO A 113 -11.84 -1.50 12.10
CA PRO A 113 -11.09 -1.61 13.35
C PRO A 113 -10.92 -0.24 14.02
N GLN A 114 -11.37 -0.10 15.27
CA GLN A 114 -11.23 1.18 16.01
C GLN A 114 -9.78 1.46 16.43
N ASP A 115 -9.02 0.41 16.74
CA ASP A 115 -7.60 0.55 17.01
C ASP A 115 -6.78 0.68 15.71
N ILE A 116 -5.60 1.30 15.85
CA ILE A 116 -4.66 1.50 14.76
C ILE A 116 -3.79 0.27 14.49
N LEU A 117 -3.67 -0.66 15.43
CA LEU A 117 -2.85 -1.85 15.25
C LEU A 117 -3.48 -2.80 14.23
N GLY A 118 -4.81 -2.97 14.23
CA GLY A 118 -5.59 -3.72 13.24
C GLY A 118 -5.70 -3.06 11.86
N ARG A 119 -4.89 -2.04 11.56
CA ARG A 119 -4.87 -1.33 10.26
C ARG A 119 -3.51 -1.45 9.57
N GLN A 120 -3.55 -1.62 8.25
CA GLN A 120 -2.36 -1.56 7.39
C GLN A 120 -1.87 -0.12 7.27
N LEU A 121 -0.56 0.06 7.12
CA LEU A 121 0.08 1.38 7.02
C LEU A 121 1.27 1.28 6.07
N PHE A 122 1.36 2.24 5.15
CA PHE A 122 2.58 2.51 4.38
C PHE A 122 2.97 3.97 4.55
N VAL A 123 4.27 4.23 4.54
CA VAL A 123 4.87 5.56 4.60
C VAL A 123 5.88 5.63 3.47
N PHE A 124 5.64 6.55 2.53
CA PHE A 124 6.47 6.77 1.36
C PHE A 124 7.19 8.10 1.45
N GLU A 125 8.33 8.21 0.77
CA GLU A 125 8.91 9.48 0.39
C GLU A 125 7.94 10.19 -0.57
N LYS A 126 7.49 11.38 -0.20
CA LYS A 126 6.53 12.17 -1.00
C LYS A 126 7.20 12.53 -2.33
N ALA A 127 6.58 12.16 -3.44
CA ALA A 127 7.01 12.63 -4.76
C ALA A 127 6.76 14.14 -4.89
N GLU A 128 7.61 14.82 -5.66
CA GLU A 128 7.40 16.22 -6.02
C GLU A 128 6.19 16.38 -6.97
N GLY A 129 5.57 17.56 -6.94
CA GLY A 129 4.38 17.89 -7.73
C GLY A 129 3.05 17.71 -7.00
N GLU A 130 1.98 17.76 -7.77
CA GLU A 130 0.58 17.82 -7.34
C GLU A 130 -0.25 16.70 -8.00
N ASN A 131 -1.31 16.25 -7.33
CA ASN A 131 -2.22 15.23 -7.86
C ASN A 131 -3.42 15.87 -8.60
N ASN A 132 -4.08 15.09 -9.46
CA ASN A 132 -5.33 15.46 -10.13
C ASN A 132 -5.30 16.75 -11.00
N THR A 133 -4.12 17.26 -11.32
CA THR A 133 -3.93 18.54 -12.03
C THR A 133 -4.32 18.54 -13.51
N TRP A 134 -4.73 17.41 -14.10
CA TRP A 134 -5.01 17.25 -15.54
C TRP A 134 -5.84 18.37 -16.17
N ARG A 135 -6.84 18.90 -15.44
CA ARG A 135 -7.71 19.99 -15.93
C ARG A 135 -6.95 21.32 -16.09
N HIS A 136 -5.91 21.54 -15.30
CA HIS A 136 -5.10 22.75 -15.25
C HIS A 136 -3.85 22.70 -16.14
N LEU A 137 -3.50 21.50 -16.66
CA LEU A 137 -2.35 21.34 -17.55
C LEU A 137 -2.62 21.90 -18.96
N ASP A 138 -1.61 22.53 -19.57
CA ASP A 138 -1.64 22.89 -20.99
C ASP A 138 -1.47 21.66 -21.92
N ILE A 139 -1.54 21.88 -23.23
CA ILE A 139 -1.46 20.80 -24.24
C ILE A 139 -0.08 20.11 -24.23
N GLY A 140 1.01 20.86 -24.08
CA GLY A 140 2.37 20.33 -24.03
C GLY A 140 2.63 19.56 -22.74
N GLN A 141 2.15 20.07 -21.60
CA GLN A 141 2.19 19.39 -20.31
C GLN A 141 1.40 18.08 -20.33
N LYS A 142 0.21 18.06 -20.94
CA LYS A 142 -0.59 16.84 -21.15
C LYS A 142 0.14 15.82 -22.02
N ALA A 143 0.74 16.25 -23.13
CA ALA A 143 1.52 15.39 -24.01
C ALA A 143 2.74 14.78 -23.27
N ASN A 144 3.44 15.57 -22.46
CA ASN A 144 4.56 15.11 -21.64
C ASN A 144 4.11 14.07 -20.58
N LEU A 145 3.01 14.34 -19.86
CA LEU A 145 2.46 13.40 -18.88
C LEU A 145 2.03 12.07 -19.53
N LEU A 146 1.41 12.12 -20.71
CA LEU A 146 1.06 10.92 -21.48
C LEU A 146 2.31 10.15 -21.96
N ALA A 147 3.34 10.85 -22.41
CA ALA A 147 4.61 10.22 -22.80
C ALA A 147 5.31 9.55 -21.61
N GLN A 148 5.29 10.17 -20.43
CA GLN A 148 5.80 9.56 -19.19
C GLN A 148 4.98 8.32 -18.79
N ALA A 149 3.65 8.39 -18.84
CA ALA A 149 2.77 7.25 -18.57
C ALA A 149 3.02 6.09 -19.55
N ALA A 150 3.21 6.39 -20.84
CA ALA A 150 3.59 5.40 -21.86
C ALA A 150 4.97 4.79 -21.60
N ARG A 151 5.97 5.59 -21.19
CA ARG A 151 7.30 5.11 -20.78
C ARG A 151 7.21 4.15 -19.60
N ILE A 152 6.50 4.52 -18.53
CA ILE A 152 6.27 3.66 -17.36
C ILE A 152 5.61 2.35 -17.78
N ARG A 153 4.58 2.43 -18.65
CA ARG A 153 3.88 1.24 -19.15
C ARG A 153 4.79 0.33 -19.96
N ALA A 154 5.65 0.88 -20.83
CA ALA A 154 6.63 0.13 -21.61
C ALA A 154 7.68 -0.54 -20.71
N LEU A 155 8.22 0.18 -19.72
CA LEU A 155 9.13 -0.37 -18.71
C LEU A 155 8.49 -1.55 -17.98
N LEU A 156 7.25 -1.42 -17.50
CA LEU A 156 6.51 -2.50 -16.83
C LEU A 156 6.20 -3.69 -17.75
N CYS A 157 5.99 -3.47 -19.06
CA CYS A 157 5.79 -4.55 -20.02
C CYS A 157 7.09 -5.32 -20.33
N ASN A 158 8.23 -4.63 -20.33
CA ASN A 158 9.56 -5.20 -20.60
C ASN A 158 10.30 -5.62 -19.32
N PHE A 159 9.67 -5.48 -18.16
CA PHE A 159 10.29 -5.74 -16.86
C PHE A 159 10.52 -7.24 -16.62
N ASN A 160 11.79 -7.63 -16.55
CA ASN A 160 12.19 -9.01 -16.33
C ASN A 160 12.13 -9.37 -14.85
N LEU A 161 11.00 -9.93 -14.42
CA LEU A 161 10.79 -10.39 -13.05
C LEU A 161 11.79 -11.49 -12.66
N SER A 162 12.53 -11.31 -11.56
CA SER A 162 13.47 -12.33 -11.11
C SER A 162 12.75 -13.64 -10.73
N LEU A 163 13.34 -14.77 -11.11
CA LEU A 163 12.76 -16.09 -10.89
C LEU A 163 12.58 -16.41 -9.39
N GLU A 164 13.47 -15.89 -8.54
CA GLU A 164 13.35 -15.97 -7.08
C GLU A 164 12.13 -15.21 -6.55
N PHE A 165 11.94 -13.95 -6.98
CA PHE A 165 10.79 -13.13 -6.58
C PHE A 165 9.49 -13.79 -7.04
N ALA A 166 9.43 -14.23 -8.30
CA ALA A 166 8.30 -14.93 -8.87
C ALA A 166 7.96 -16.20 -8.09
N THR A 167 8.93 -17.09 -7.88
CA THR A 167 8.73 -18.37 -7.17
C THR A 167 8.27 -18.15 -5.72
N THR A 168 8.85 -17.16 -5.03
CA THR A 168 8.50 -16.83 -3.64
C THR A 168 7.07 -16.31 -3.53
N TRP A 169 6.71 -15.28 -4.29
CA TRP A 169 5.40 -14.65 -4.18
C TRP A 169 4.28 -15.45 -4.83
N LEU A 170 4.58 -16.27 -5.83
CA LEU A 170 3.65 -17.28 -6.34
C LEU A 170 3.26 -18.27 -5.24
N ARG A 171 4.24 -18.84 -4.52
CA ARG A 171 3.98 -19.78 -3.42
C ARG A 171 3.08 -19.15 -2.36
N GLU A 172 3.40 -17.92 -1.94
CA GLU A 172 2.61 -17.25 -0.90
C GLU A 172 1.17 -16.93 -1.31
N ARG A 173 0.91 -16.78 -2.62
CA ARG A 173 -0.41 -16.52 -3.20
C ARG A 173 -1.17 -17.78 -3.63
N LEU A 174 -0.67 -18.99 -3.37
CA LEU A 174 -1.48 -20.21 -3.48
C LEU A 174 -2.49 -20.31 -2.32
N PHE A 175 -3.44 -21.24 -2.42
CA PHE A 175 -4.32 -21.62 -1.31
C PHE A 175 -3.51 -22.16 -0.11
N GLU A 176 -4.12 -22.29 1.08
CA GLU A 176 -3.45 -22.78 2.29
C GLU A 176 -2.74 -24.12 2.09
N GLN A 177 -3.31 -24.96 1.22
CA GLN A 177 -2.74 -26.21 0.72
C GLN A 177 -1.60 -25.92 -0.29
N LYS A 178 -0.50 -25.35 0.20
CA LYS A 178 0.70 -25.01 -0.59
C LYS A 178 1.93 -25.83 -0.15
N PRO A 179 2.81 -26.23 -1.09
CA PRO A 179 4.04 -26.93 -0.75
C PRO A 179 5.00 -25.99 -0.01
N LYS A 180 5.81 -26.52 0.93
CA LYS A 180 6.81 -25.73 1.68
C LYS A 180 7.82 -25.03 0.75
N LYS A 181 8.14 -25.65 -0.39
CA LYS A 181 8.92 -25.10 -1.51
C LYS A 181 8.46 -25.80 -2.79
N PHE A 182 8.54 -25.13 -3.93
CA PHE A 182 8.39 -25.82 -5.22
C PHE A 182 9.62 -26.72 -5.46
N PRO A 183 9.45 -27.91 -6.08
CA PRO A 183 10.57 -28.81 -6.37
C PRO A 183 11.47 -28.29 -7.50
N ILE A 184 10.92 -27.46 -8.38
CA ILE A 184 11.61 -26.71 -9.43
C ILE A 184 11.17 -25.23 -9.35
N PRO A 185 12.03 -24.25 -9.71
CA PRO A 185 11.61 -22.87 -9.84
C PRO A 185 10.48 -22.73 -10.88
N VAL A 186 9.45 -21.93 -10.57
CA VAL A 186 8.28 -21.77 -11.45
C VAL A 186 8.31 -20.38 -12.07
N ALA A 187 8.58 -20.33 -13.37
CA ALA A 187 8.47 -19.10 -14.14
C ALA A 187 6.98 -18.72 -14.32
N PRO A 188 6.59 -17.44 -14.10
CA PRO A 188 5.21 -16.99 -14.19
C PRO A 188 4.81 -16.72 -15.65
N THR A 189 4.93 -17.75 -16.50
CA THR A 189 4.59 -17.67 -17.92
C THR A 189 3.10 -17.36 -18.11
N ARG A 190 2.73 -16.77 -19.26
CA ARG A 190 1.33 -16.43 -19.56
C ARG A 190 0.41 -17.65 -19.48
N SER A 191 0.83 -18.81 -19.99
CA SER A 191 0.07 -20.06 -19.92
C SER A 191 -0.10 -20.54 -18.49
N PHE A 192 0.97 -20.52 -17.68
CA PHE A 192 0.90 -20.87 -16.26
C PHE A 192 -0.02 -19.94 -15.46
N CYS A 193 0.13 -18.62 -15.64
CA CYS A 193 -0.71 -17.63 -14.95
C CYS A 193 -2.19 -17.75 -15.34
N ASN A 194 -2.50 -17.98 -16.62
CA ASN A 194 -3.86 -18.24 -17.08
C ASN A 194 -4.44 -19.52 -16.45
N ALA A 195 -3.67 -20.61 -16.40
CA ALA A 195 -4.10 -21.87 -15.79
C ALA A 195 -4.32 -21.73 -14.28
N LEU A 196 -3.44 -21.00 -13.58
CA LEU A 196 -3.57 -20.70 -12.16
C LEU A 196 -4.82 -19.85 -11.86
N ILE A 197 -5.09 -18.82 -12.65
CA ILE A 197 -6.30 -17.99 -12.49
C ILE A 197 -7.55 -18.84 -12.75
N LYS A 198 -7.57 -19.64 -13.81
CA LYS A 198 -8.67 -20.56 -14.12
C LYS A 198 -8.92 -21.54 -12.96
N SER A 199 -7.88 -22.22 -12.49
CA SER A 199 -7.97 -23.15 -11.35
C SER A 199 -8.43 -22.47 -10.06
N LYS A 200 -8.02 -21.21 -9.80
CA LYS A 200 -8.54 -20.43 -8.68
C LYS A 200 -10.02 -20.12 -8.82
N ILE A 201 -10.47 -19.75 -10.02
CA ILE A 201 -11.89 -19.50 -10.30
C ILE A 201 -12.69 -20.78 -10.08
N GLU A 202 -12.27 -21.91 -10.63
CA GLU A 202 -12.91 -23.23 -10.48
C GLU A 202 -12.91 -23.74 -9.02
N ALA A 203 -11.88 -23.42 -8.23
CA ALA A 203 -11.82 -23.79 -6.81
C ALA A 203 -12.64 -22.86 -5.89
N THR A 204 -12.89 -21.61 -6.31
CA THR A 204 -13.67 -20.62 -5.52
C THR A 204 -15.14 -20.63 -5.90
N ILE A 205 -15.42 -20.68 -7.20
CA ILE A 205 -16.74 -20.89 -7.77
C ILE A 205 -16.91 -22.40 -7.93
N LYS A 206 -17.48 -23.03 -6.90
CA LYS A 206 -18.01 -24.40 -6.97
C LYS A 206 -19.14 -24.50 -8.02
N ASN A 207 -19.81 -25.66 -8.12
CA ASN A 207 -20.93 -25.81 -9.05
C ASN A 207 -22.02 -24.76 -8.80
N ILE A 208 -22.76 -24.40 -9.84
CA ILE A 208 -23.91 -23.48 -9.72
C ILE A 208 -24.91 -24.08 -8.72
N GLY A 209 -25.07 -23.42 -7.57
CA GLY A 209 -25.93 -23.86 -6.47
C GLY A 209 -25.19 -24.22 -5.17
N ASP A 210 -23.87 -24.42 -5.21
CA ASP A 210 -23.08 -24.66 -4.00
C ASP A 210 -22.91 -23.37 -3.18
N MET A 211 -23.16 -23.45 -1.87
CA MET A 211 -23.05 -22.32 -0.97
C MET A 211 -21.58 -21.88 -0.80
N ILE A 212 -21.32 -20.59 -0.99
CA ILE A 212 -20.02 -19.97 -0.73
C ILE A 212 -19.81 -19.96 0.80
N SER A 213 -18.77 -20.63 1.24
CA SER A 213 -18.35 -20.78 2.65
C SER A 213 -17.14 -19.93 2.97
#